data_AF-A0ABD5YG18-F1
#
_entry.id   AF-A0ABD5YG18-F1
#
_cell.length_a   1.000
_cell.length_b   1.000
_cell.length_c   1.000
_cell.angle_alpha   90.00
_cell.angle_beta   90.00
_cell.angle_gamma   90.00
#
_symmetry.space_group_name_H-M   'P 1'
#
loop_
_entity.id
_entity.type
_entity.pdbx_description
1 polymer ?
#
loop_
_entity_poly.entity_id
_entity_poly.type
_entity_poly.pdbx_seq_one_letter_code
_entity_poly.pdbx_strand_id
1 'polypeptide(L)'
;MPGPLGDATRRRLTDAAAARLDDDGYEVAHPETRTEPPAVATPRSGGTALAVEPLTPDDATATVIASRLAHALDREHRACFVVDDDATAETVRSLLADPSLLVAERDGHRTFHAGPDRIPVPGGGYACVRSEGLGEPTFAWRETDTPIGPVPAGPGVDAAPVDEAGSPVVPRLVCEVDGRVVAVLAGVESLREPPAEAFPYAYSRHPDDKRFRVRRGSDGEVVESASGFAPMRSAGYVPIPMPIVPEHALGAAVAPERRSEGEKGDGAEAVIDDAWDLIRVDAVDSS
;
A
#
# COMPACT_ATOMS: atom_id res chain seq x y z
N MET A 1 14.29 -9.61 -3.92
CA MET A 1 15.37 -9.63 -4.92
C MET A 1 14.82 -10.31 -6.14
N PRO A 2 14.55 -9.56 -7.22
CA PRO A 2 14.13 -10.18 -8.48
C PRO A 2 15.20 -11.15 -8.95
N GLY A 3 14.79 -12.25 -9.58
CA GLY A 3 15.74 -13.16 -10.22
C GLY A 3 16.44 -12.51 -11.42
N PRO A 4 17.58 -13.06 -11.90
CA PRO A 4 18.35 -12.51 -13.02
C PRO A 4 17.54 -12.35 -14.32
N LEU A 5 16.49 -13.16 -14.50
CA LEU A 5 15.56 -13.03 -15.63
C LEU A 5 14.66 -11.79 -15.53
N GLY A 6 14.30 -11.38 -14.30
CA GLY A 6 13.55 -10.15 -14.06
C GLY A 6 14.37 -8.90 -14.36
N ASP A 7 15.67 -8.91 -14.02
CA ASP A 7 16.55 -7.76 -14.26
C ASP A 7 16.82 -7.53 -15.76
N ALA A 8 16.99 -8.61 -16.55
CA ALA A 8 17.11 -8.51 -18.00
C ALA A 8 15.82 -7.98 -18.65
N THR A 9 14.66 -8.47 -18.19
CA THR A 9 13.36 -8.02 -18.69
C THR A 9 13.13 -6.54 -18.39
N ARG A 10 13.38 -6.10 -17.15
CA ARG A 10 13.24 -4.67 -16.77
C ARG A 10 14.16 -3.76 -17.57
N ARG A 11 15.41 -4.18 -17.83
CA ARG A 11 16.34 -3.42 -18.67
C ARG A 11 15.79 -3.27 -20.09
N ARG A 12 15.34 -4.37 -20.70
CA ARG A 12 14.74 -4.35 -22.06
C ARG A 12 13.54 -3.41 -22.13
N LEU A 13 12.64 -3.46 -21.15
CA LEU A 13 11.47 -2.58 -21.06
C LEU A 13 11.90 -1.10 -20.95
N THR A 14 12.90 -0.82 -20.11
CA THR A 14 13.44 0.53 -19.92
C THR A 14 14.02 1.07 -21.23
N ASP A 15 14.86 0.29 -21.91
CA ASP A 15 15.51 0.70 -23.16
C ASP A 15 14.48 0.95 -24.28
N ALA A 16 13.46 0.10 -24.38
CA ALA A 16 12.39 0.25 -25.35
C ALA A 16 11.53 1.50 -25.08
N ALA A 17 11.19 1.77 -23.82
CA ALA A 17 10.48 2.99 -23.45
C ALA A 17 11.33 4.25 -23.66
N ALA A 18 12.63 4.20 -23.33
CA ALA A 18 13.55 5.30 -23.57
C ALA A 18 13.63 5.66 -25.06
N ALA A 19 13.77 4.67 -25.95
CA ALA A 19 13.78 4.90 -27.38
C ALA A 19 12.47 5.54 -27.88
N ARG A 20 11.32 5.01 -27.43
CA ARG A 20 10.01 5.57 -27.79
C ARG A 20 9.85 7.01 -27.30
N LEU A 21 10.21 7.29 -26.05
CA LEU A 21 10.10 8.61 -25.45
C LEU A 21 11.06 9.61 -26.12
N ASP A 22 12.25 9.17 -26.54
CA ASP A 22 13.17 10.00 -27.31
C ASP A 22 12.56 10.45 -28.64
N ASP A 23 11.95 9.52 -29.38
CA ASP A 23 11.21 9.76 -30.62
C ASP A 23 9.99 10.69 -30.39
N ASP A 24 9.30 10.54 -29.26
CA ASP A 24 8.16 11.35 -28.85
C ASP A 24 8.57 12.75 -28.31
N GLY A 25 9.87 13.10 -28.36
CA GLY A 25 10.36 14.45 -28.06
C GLY A 25 10.84 14.66 -26.63
N TYR A 26 11.17 13.59 -25.90
CA TYR A 26 11.76 13.65 -24.56
C TYR A 26 13.27 13.51 -24.60
N GLU A 27 13.98 14.21 -23.71
CA GLU A 27 15.36 13.90 -23.38
C GLU A 27 15.40 12.85 -22.26
N VAL A 28 16.00 11.69 -22.51
CA VAL A 28 16.02 10.57 -21.57
C VAL A 28 17.39 10.42 -20.90
N ALA A 29 17.40 10.44 -19.57
CA ALA A 29 18.57 10.18 -18.75
C ALA A 29 18.46 8.81 -18.06
N HIS A 30 19.60 8.15 -17.83
CA HIS A 30 19.71 6.90 -17.09
C HIS A 30 20.51 7.12 -15.80
N PRO A 31 19.84 7.40 -14.68
CA PRO A 31 20.51 7.56 -13.41
C PRO A 31 21.30 6.30 -12.99
N GLU A 32 22.48 6.50 -12.42
CA GLU A 32 23.30 5.40 -11.91
C GLU A 32 22.95 5.01 -10.46
N THR A 33 22.08 5.79 -9.80
CA THR A 33 21.71 5.56 -8.40
C THR A 33 20.56 4.57 -8.28
N ARG A 34 20.60 3.72 -7.26
CA ARG A 34 19.51 2.76 -6.96
C ARG A 34 18.27 3.43 -6.37
N THR A 35 18.36 4.72 -6.06
CA THR A 35 17.29 5.53 -5.47
C THR A 35 16.48 6.27 -6.53
N GLU A 36 16.88 6.17 -7.79
CA GLU A 36 16.21 6.78 -8.93
C GLU A 36 15.57 5.69 -9.81
N PRO A 37 14.54 6.06 -10.60
CA PRO A 37 13.97 5.15 -11.58
C PRO A 37 15.04 4.76 -12.62
N PRO A 38 14.90 3.59 -13.28
CA PRO A 38 15.82 3.14 -14.33
C PRO A 38 16.07 4.13 -15.47
N ALA A 39 15.09 5.00 -15.76
CA ALA A 39 15.27 6.16 -16.62
C ALA A 39 14.34 7.31 -16.20
N VAL A 40 14.73 8.54 -16.55
CA VAL A 40 13.93 9.75 -16.39
C VAL A 40 13.81 10.42 -17.76
N ALA A 41 12.59 10.68 -18.23
CA ALA A 41 12.34 11.32 -19.51
C ALA A 41 11.79 12.74 -19.30
N THR A 42 12.50 13.75 -19.77
CA THR A 42 12.12 15.17 -19.63
C THR A 42 11.61 15.70 -20.97
N PRO A 43 10.39 16.27 -21.06
CA PRO A 43 9.89 16.82 -22.31
C PRO A 43 10.81 17.95 -22.81
N ARG A 44 11.29 17.89 -24.06
CA ARG A 44 12.14 18.95 -24.64
C ARG A 44 11.42 20.28 -24.78
N SER A 45 10.09 20.25 -24.82
CA SER A 45 9.22 21.43 -24.81
C SER A 45 9.14 22.12 -23.44
N GLY A 46 9.71 21.53 -22.39
CA GLY A 46 9.40 21.84 -21.01
C GLY A 46 8.10 21.16 -20.55
N GLY A 47 8.01 20.89 -19.24
CA GLY A 47 6.91 20.17 -18.61
C GLY A 47 7.38 19.24 -17.50
N THR A 48 6.46 18.47 -16.94
CA THR A 48 6.74 17.50 -15.88
C THR A 48 7.49 16.30 -16.44
N ALA A 49 8.57 15.88 -15.76
CA ALA A 49 9.35 14.71 -16.17
C ALA A 49 8.60 13.40 -15.89
N LEU A 50 8.95 12.35 -16.63
CA LEU A 50 8.44 11.00 -16.45
C LEU A 50 9.50 10.13 -15.77
N ALA A 51 9.13 9.48 -14.67
CA ALA A 51 9.89 8.37 -14.09
C ALA A 51 9.52 7.09 -14.84
N VAL A 52 10.46 6.50 -15.58
CA VAL A 52 10.21 5.28 -16.37
C VAL A 52 10.28 4.06 -15.47
N GLU A 53 9.16 3.38 -15.31
CA GLU A 53 8.94 2.33 -14.31
C GLU A 53 8.56 0.99 -14.95
N PRO A 54 9.54 0.14 -15.31
CA PRO A 54 9.27 -1.14 -15.95
C PRO A 54 8.63 -2.14 -14.97
N LEU A 55 7.53 -2.76 -15.37
CA LEU A 55 6.79 -3.74 -14.59
C LEU A 55 6.77 -5.08 -15.32
N THR A 56 7.28 -6.11 -14.66
CA THR A 56 6.98 -7.51 -15.01
C THR A 56 5.63 -7.93 -14.43
N PRO A 57 5.01 -9.04 -14.89
CA PRO A 57 3.77 -9.54 -14.28
C PRO A 57 3.84 -9.69 -12.75
N ASP A 58 4.97 -10.19 -12.23
CA ASP A 58 5.19 -10.34 -10.78
C ASP A 58 5.32 -9.00 -10.02
N ASP A 59 5.60 -7.90 -10.73
CA ASP A 59 5.75 -6.56 -10.15
C ASP A 59 4.43 -5.78 -10.17
N ALA A 60 3.42 -6.19 -10.96
CA ALA A 60 2.15 -5.47 -11.10
C ALA A 60 1.22 -5.72 -9.89
N THR A 61 1.67 -5.25 -8.74
CA THR A 61 0.97 -5.35 -7.45
C THR A 61 0.68 -3.95 -6.92
N ALA A 62 -0.39 -3.81 -6.11
CA ALA A 62 -0.76 -2.55 -5.47
C ALA A 62 0.43 -1.92 -4.70
N THR A 63 1.21 -2.75 -4.00
CA THR A 63 2.41 -2.33 -3.26
C THR A 63 3.45 -1.66 -4.16
N VAL A 64 3.84 -2.33 -5.25
CA VAL A 64 4.91 -1.85 -6.12
C VAL A 64 4.46 -0.61 -6.89
N ILE A 65 3.22 -0.63 -7.39
CA ILE A 65 2.64 0.51 -8.12
C ILE A 65 2.52 1.73 -7.20
N ALA A 66 1.95 1.58 -6.00
CA ALA A 66 1.83 2.68 -5.04
C ALA A 66 3.20 3.25 -4.65
N SER A 67 4.20 2.39 -4.39
CA SER A 67 5.55 2.80 -4.03
C SER A 67 6.24 3.59 -5.15
N ARG A 68 6.13 3.13 -6.40
CA ARG A 68 6.74 3.80 -7.56
C ARG A 68 6.05 5.12 -7.88
N LEU A 69 4.72 5.15 -7.79
CA LEU A 69 3.95 6.37 -7.95
C LEU A 69 4.31 7.40 -6.87
N ALA A 70 4.37 7.00 -5.60
CA ALA A 70 4.81 7.86 -4.50
C ALA A 70 6.21 8.45 -4.75
N HIS A 71 7.15 7.61 -5.19
CA HIS A 71 8.51 8.07 -5.48
C HIS A 71 8.60 9.03 -6.68
N ALA A 72 7.77 8.85 -7.70
CA ALA A 72 7.67 9.81 -8.80
C ALA A 72 7.13 11.16 -8.29
N LEU A 73 6.03 11.13 -7.53
CA LEU A 73 5.40 12.34 -6.97
C LEU A 73 6.32 13.10 -6.01
N ASP A 74 7.04 12.41 -5.13
CA ASP A 74 8.05 13.00 -4.23
C ASP A 74 9.17 13.75 -4.98
N ARG A 75 9.37 13.43 -6.26
CA ARG A 75 10.36 14.06 -7.15
C ARG A 75 9.74 15.03 -8.14
N GLU A 76 8.46 15.36 -7.98
CA GLU A 76 7.71 16.20 -8.92
C GLU A 76 7.70 15.61 -10.35
N HIS A 77 7.72 14.29 -10.46
CA HIS A 77 7.59 13.56 -11.71
C HIS A 77 6.21 12.90 -11.80
N ARG A 78 5.80 12.55 -13.02
CA ARG A 78 4.74 11.57 -13.28
C ARG A 78 5.35 10.17 -13.40
N ALA A 79 4.64 9.13 -12.99
CA ALA A 79 5.08 7.75 -13.16
C ALA A 79 4.71 7.24 -14.56
N CYS A 80 5.67 6.78 -15.35
CA CYS A 80 5.41 6.12 -16.64
C CYS A 80 5.63 4.61 -16.48
N PHE A 81 4.55 3.87 -16.24
CA PHE A 81 4.61 2.41 -16.14
C PHE A 81 4.85 1.79 -17.51
N VAL A 82 5.77 0.84 -17.60
CA VAL A 82 6.13 0.18 -18.86
C VAL A 82 5.94 -1.32 -18.76
N VAL A 83 5.15 -1.89 -19.67
CA VAL A 83 4.78 -3.32 -19.70
C VAL A 83 4.92 -3.89 -21.11
N ASP A 84 5.04 -5.21 -21.24
CA ASP A 84 5.10 -5.91 -22.54
C ASP A 84 3.83 -6.71 -22.89
N ASP A 85 2.88 -6.84 -21.98
CA ASP A 85 1.65 -7.61 -22.19
C ASP A 85 0.38 -6.90 -21.72
N ASP A 86 -0.76 -7.30 -22.30
CA ASP A 86 -2.07 -6.71 -22.02
C ASP A 86 -2.61 -7.02 -20.63
N ALA A 87 -2.28 -8.18 -20.06
CA ALA A 87 -2.80 -8.57 -18.75
C ALA A 87 -2.15 -7.72 -17.64
N THR A 88 -0.84 -7.48 -17.74
CA THR A 88 -0.11 -6.57 -16.86
C THR A 88 -0.58 -5.13 -17.06
N ALA A 89 -0.78 -4.69 -18.32
CA ALA A 89 -1.34 -3.37 -18.63
C ALA A 89 -2.71 -3.15 -17.97
N GLU A 90 -3.60 -4.13 -18.08
CA GLU A 90 -4.95 -4.08 -17.49
C GLU A 90 -4.90 -4.10 -15.97
N THR A 91 -3.96 -4.85 -15.39
CA THR A 91 -3.74 -4.85 -13.93
C THR A 91 -3.33 -3.47 -13.42
N VAL A 92 -2.40 -2.79 -14.12
CA VAL A 92 -2.00 -1.42 -13.78
C VAL A 92 -3.18 -0.46 -13.88
N ARG A 93 -3.93 -0.50 -14.99
CA ARG A 93 -5.13 0.34 -15.16
C ARG A 93 -6.16 0.07 -14.07
N SER A 94 -6.47 -1.18 -13.78
CA SER A 94 -7.46 -1.54 -12.76
C SER A 94 -7.04 -1.09 -11.35
N LEU A 95 -5.75 -1.05 -11.04
CA LEU A 95 -5.26 -0.59 -9.74
C LEU A 95 -5.23 0.92 -9.60
N LEU A 96 -5.15 1.66 -10.71
CA LEU A 96 -5.08 3.12 -10.71
C LEU A 96 -6.39 3.79 -11.11
N ALA A 97 -7.33 3.06 -11.71
CA ALA A 97 -8.68 3.52 -12.01
C ALA A 97 -9.48 3.79 -10.74
N ASP A 98 -10.48 4.67 -10.85
CA ASP A 98 -11.37 5.02 -9.75
C ASP A 98 -12.14 3.79 -9.18
N PRO A 99 -12.06 3.53 -7.86
CA PRO A 99 -11.23 4.22 -6.86
C PRO A 99 -9.77 3.74 -6.82
N SER A 100 -8.83 4.66 -7.04
CA SER A 100 -7.41 4.35 -7.18
C SER A 100 -6.82 3.72 -5.93
N LEU A 101 -6.04 2.65 -6.13
CA LEU A 101 -5.32 1.90 -5.07
C LEU A 101 -6.22 1.35 -3.97
N LEU A 102 -7.52 1.18 -4.22
CA LEU A 102 -8.45 0.45 -3.36
C LEU A 102 -8.83 -0.89 -3.98
N VAL A 103 -9.28 -1.81 -3.12
CA VAL A 103 -9.94 -3.05 -3.57
C VAL A 103 -11.36 -2.73 -4.05
N ALA A 104 -12.04 -1.84 -3.32
CA ALA A 104 -13.37 -1.34 -3.62
C ALA A 104 -13.70 -0.13 -2.76
N GLU A 105 -14.63 0.71 -3.23
CA GLU A 105 -15.39 1.66 -2.41
C GLU A 105 -16.88 1.36 -2.58
N ARG A 106 -17.63 1.31 -1.47
CA ARG A 106 -19.09 1.12 -1.49
C ARG A 106 -19.72 1.96 -0.39
N ASP A 107 -20.76 2.71 -0.73
CA ASP A 107 -21.50 3.55 0.21
C ASP A 107 -20.59 4.52 1.00
N GLY A 108 -19.49 4.98 0.39
CA GLY A 108 -18.49 5.85 1.04
C GLY A 108 -17.53 5.12 1.99
N HIS A 109 -17.52 3.79 2.01
CA HIS A 109 -16.58 2.98 2.77
C HIS A 109 -15.56 2.30 1.86
N ARG A 110 -14.28 2.47 2.20
CA ARG A 110 -13.16 1.93 1.45
C ARG A 110 -12.76 0.54 1.92
N THR A 111 -12.34 -0.31 0.99
CA THR A 111 -11.66 -1.58 1.25
C THR A 111 -10.25 -1.48 0.68
N PHE A 112 -9.25 -1.78 1.50
CA PHE A 112 -7.84 -1.52 1.18
C PHE A 112 -7.11 -2.79 0.80
N HIS A 113 -6.10 -2.64 -0.07
CA HIS A 113 -5.14 -3.72 -0.34
C HIS A 113 -4.27 -3.96 0.89
N ALA A 114 -3.92 -5.21 1.17
CA ALA A 114 -2.89 -5.51 2.16
C ALA A 114 -1.52 -5.06 1.64
N GLY A 115 -0.81 -4.26 2.44
CA GLY A 115 0.52 -3.77 2.14
C GLY A 115 1.64 -4.70 2.59
N PRO A 116 2.89 -4.39 2.23
CA PRO A 116 4.06 -5.20 2.59
C PRO A 116 4.52 -4.97 4.04
N ASP A 117 4.13 -3.83 4.60
CA ASP A 117 4.56 -3.38 5.91
C ASP A 117 3.79 -4.09 7.01
N ARG A 118 4.38 -4.05 8.20
CA ARG A 118 3.82 -4.64 9.40
C ARG A 118 3.43 -3.51 10.33
N ILE A 119 2.32 -3.68 11.01
CA ILE A 119 1.79 -2.68 11.94
C ILE A 119 2.72 -2.58 13.15
N PRO A 120 3.44 -1.46 13.36
CA PRO A 120 4.22 -1.27 14.57
C PRO A 120 3.28 -1.10 15.75
N VAL A 121 3.66 -1.63 16.92
CA VAL A 121 2.90 -1.41 18.16
C VAL A 121 3.74 -0.66 19.21
N PRO A 122 3.11 0.20 20.03
CA PRO A 122 3.72 0.81 21.19
C PRO A 122 4.35 -0.25 22.11
N GLY A 123 5.54 0.03 22.64
CA GLY A 123 6.34 -0.96 23.39
C GLY A 123 7.17 -1.90 22.50
N GLY A 124 7.26 -1.58 21.21
CA GLY A 124 8.16 -2.19 20.23
C GLY A 124 7.62 -3.48 19.60
N GLY A 125 8.14 -3.82 18.42
CA GLY A 125 7.66 -4.98 17.65
C GLY A 125 6.48 -4.64 16.75
N TYR A 126 5.77 -5.69 16.32
CA TYR A 126 4.73 -5.59 15.31
C TYR A 126 3.50 -6.43 15.68
N ALA A 127 2.31 -6.01 15.24
CA ALA A 127 1.08 -6.74 15.48
C ALA A 127 1.08 -8.12 14.80
N CYS A 128 0.48 -9.09 15.48
CA CYS A 128 0.18 -10.40 14.93
C CYS A 128 -1.18 -10.90 15.44
N VAL A 129 -1.70 -11.92 14.77
CA VAL A 129 -2.91 -12.66 15.19
C VAL A 129 -2.56 -14.11 15.43
N ARG A 130 -3.42 -14.77 16.20
CA ARG A 130 -3.48 -16.22 16.23
C ARG A 130 -4.48 -16.69 15.16
N SER A 131 -4.00 -17.44 14.17
CA SER A 131 -4.83 -18.15 13.19
C SER A 131 -4.89 -19.63 13.54
N GLU A 132 -6.11 -20.18 13.56
CA GLU A 132 -6.39 -21.59 13.89
C GLU A 132 -6.68 -22.43 12.62
N GLY A 133 -6.70 -21.79 11.45
CA GLY A 133 -7.02 -22.42 10.17
C GLY A 133 -5.86 -23.23 9.57
N LEU A 134 -6.20 -24.18 8.69
CA LEU A 134 -5.23 -24.85 7.82
C LEU A 134 -4.97 -23.96 6.59
N GLY A 135 -3.85 -23.24 6.57
CA GLY A 135 -3.44 -22.43 5.42
C GLY A 135 -2.87 -21.08 5.81
N GLU A 136 -2.57 -20.24 4.80
CA GLU A 136 -2.26 -18.84 5.03
C GLU A 136 -3.57 -18.07 5.29
N PRO A 137 -3.67 -17.30 6.39
CA PRO A 137 -4.88 -16.54 6.67
C PRO A 137 -5.09 -15.43 5.64
N THR A 138 -6.35 -15.16 5.36
CA THR A 138 -6.77 -14.05 4.50
C THR A 138 -6.99 -12.80 5.35
N PHE A 139 -6.39 -11.68 4.94
CA PHE A 139 -6.54 -10.39 5.61
C PHE A 139 -7.39 -9.46 4.76
N ALA A 140 -8.36 -8.79 5.39
CA ALA A 140 -9.13 -7.73 4.77
C ALA A 140 -9.15 -6.50 5.66
N TRP A 141 -8.96 -5.33 5.06
CA TRP A 141 -9.04 -4.04 5.72
C TRP A 141 -10.16 -3.24 5.10
N ARG A 142 -11.11 -2.77 5.91
CA ARG A 142 -12.24 -1.98 5.42
C ARG A 142 -12.72 -0.95 6.41
N GLU A 143 -13.33 0.09 5.89
CA GLU A 143 -14.07 1.07 6.67
C GLU A 143 -15.50 0.59 6.99
N THR A 144 -16.06 1.07 8.10
CA THR A 144 -17.43 0.83 8.52
C THR A 144 -17.88 1.83 9.58
N ASP A 145 -19.18 2.05 9.72
CA ASP A 145 -19.75 2.87 10.79
C ASP A 145 -19.84 2.16 12.15
N THR A 146 -19.37 0.92 12.24
CA THR A 146 -19.48 0.11 13.46
C THR A 146 -18.11 -0.32 14.00
N PRO A 147 -17.96 -0.44 15.33
CA PRO A 147 -18.94 -0.10 16.37
C PRO A 147 -19.08 1.42 16.55
N ILE A 148 -20.26 1.82 17.03
CA ILE A 148 -20.53 3.17 17.52
C ILE A 148 -19.90 3.32 18.90
N GLY A 149 -19.33 4.49 19.19
CA GLY A 149 -18.71 4.81 20.48
C GLY A 149 -17.18 4.63 20.50
N PRO A 150 -16.57 4.63 21.70
CA PRO A 150 -15.12 4.63 21.84
C PRO A 150 -14.49 3.37 21.27
N VAL A 151 -13.49 3.56 20.41
CA VAL A 151 -12.61 2.51 19.89
C VAL A 151 -11.16 2.97 20.07
N PRO A 152 -10.18 2.05 20.07
CA PRO A 152 -8.77 2.42 20.10
C PRO A 152 -8.43 3.46 19.03
N ALA A 153 -7.80 4.54 19.44
CA ALA A 153 -7.45 5.66 18.58
C ALA A 153 -5.95 5.97 18.71
N GLY A 154 -5.32 6.30 17.58
CA GLY A 154 -3.97 6.84 17.59
C GLY A 154 -3.94 8.25 18.20
N PRO A 155 -2.74 8.77 18.52
CA PRO A 155 -2.57 10.15 18.98
C PRO A 155 -3.23 11.16 18.04
N GLY A 156 -3.99 12.11 18.60
CA GLY A 156 -4.65 13.17 17.82
C GLY A 156 -5.92 12.75 17.07
N VAL A 157 -6.36 11.50 17.18
CA VAL A 157 -7.62 11.02 16.61
C VAL A 157 -8.72 11.01 17.68
N ASP A 158 -9.80 11.77 17.47
CA ASP A 158 -10.98 11.73 18.34
C ASP A 158 -12.02 10.75 17.78
N ALA A 159 -12.24 9.66 18.51
CA ALA A 159 -13.20 8.61 18.15
C ALA A 159 -14.63 8.94 18.59
N ALA A 160 -14.85 9.93 19.45
CA ALA A 160 -16.14 10.22 20.06
C ALA A 160 -17.20 10.85 19.13
N PRO A 161 -16.85 11.73 18.17
CA PRO A 161 -17.83 12.42 17.35
C PRO A 161 -18.68 11.46 16.53
N VAL A 162 -19.99 11.69 16.55
CA VAL A 162 -20.99 11.06 15.69
C VAL A 162 -21.79 12.13 14.94
N ASP A 163 -22.30 11.80 13.77
CA ASP A 163 -23.17 12.65 12.98
C ASP A 163 -24.63 12.65 13.52
N GLU A 164 -25.53 13.33 12.81
CA GLU A 164 -26.95 13.40 13.19
C GLU A 164 -27.66 12.03 13.15
N ALA A 165 -27.17 11.10 12.32
CA ALA A 165 -27.69 9.73 12.22
C ALA A 165 -27.13 8.82 13.33
N GLY A 166 -26.15 9.29 14.11
CA GLY A 166 -25.46 8.52 15.15
C GLY A 166 -24.32 7.64 14.61
N SER A 167 -23.93 7.82 13.34
CA SER A 167 -22.76 7.16 12.75
C SER A 167 -21.48 7.92 13.13
N PRO A 168 -20.32 7.23 13.27
CA PRO A 168 -19.05 7.89 13.47
C PRO A 168 -18.75 8.93 12.39
N VAL A 169 -18.34 10.14 12.78
CA VAL A 169 -17.92 11.18 11.81
C VAL A 169 -16.72 10.72 10.96
N VAL A 170 -15.88 9.85 11.53
CA VAL A 170 -14.79 9.17 10.83
C VAL A 170 -15.10 7.67 10.82
N PRO A 171 -15.19 7.03 9.64
CA PRO A 171 -15.41 5.59 9.55
C PRO A 171 -14.37 4.80 10.35
N ARG A 172 -14.82 3.74 11.02
CA ARG A 172 -13.94 2.82 11.76
C ARG A 172 -13.18 1.98 10.77
N LEU A 173 -11.87 1.85 10.98
CA LEU A 173 -11.05 0.94 10.21
C LEU A 173 -11.01 -0.42 10.92
N VAL A 174 -11.42 -1.46 10.20
CA VAL A 174 -11.52 -2.82 10.72
C VAL A 174 -10.55 -3.72 9.98
N CYS A 175 -9.79 -4.51 10.75
CA CYS A 175 -9.03 -5.64 10.25
C CYS A 175 -9.83 -6.93 10.46
N GLU A 176 -10.04 -7.67 9.38
CA GLU A 176 -10.61 -9.01 9.41
C GLU A 176 -9.56 -10.04 9.04
N VAL A 177 -9.61 -11.19 9.72
CA VAL A 177 -8.82 -12.39 9.43
C VAL A 177 -9.78 -13.54 9.21
N ASP A 178 -9.79 -14.11 8.01
CA ASP A 178 -10.72 -15.16 7.60
C ASP A 178 -12.18 -14.80 7.92
N GLY A 179 -12.55 -13.54 7.65
CA GLY A 179 -13.88 -12.97 7.89
C GLY A 179 -14.23 -12.66 9.35
N ARG A 180 -13.27 -12.76 10.28
CA ARG A 180 -13.47 -12.40 11.70
C ARG A 180 -12.75 -11.11 12.02
N VAL A 181 -13.44 -10.17 12.65
CA VAL A 181 -12.83 -8.93 13.14
C VAL A 181 -11.80 -9.24 14.22
N VAL A 182 -10.56 -8.80 14.01
CA VAL A 182 -9.44 -8.96 14.95
C VAL A 182 -8.92 -7.65 15.51
N ALA A 183 -9.18 -6.53 14.83
CA ALA A 183 -8.79 -5.20 15.28
C ALA A 183 -9.79 -4.15 14.76
N VAL A 184 -10.00 -3.11 15.55
CA VAL A 184 -10.81 -1.94 15.21
C VAL A 184 -10.05 -0.69 15.63
N LEU A 185 -9.97 0.26 14.72
CA LEU A 185 -9.29 1.55 14.90
C LEU A 185 -10.27 2.70 14.64
N ALA A 186 -10.03 3.85 15.26
CA ALA A 186 -10.81 5.09 15.12
C ALA A 186 -10.69 5.79 13.75
N GLY A 187 -10.36 5.04 12.70
CA GLY A 187 -10.11 5.53 11.34
C GLY A 187 -8.67 5.28 10.89
N VAL A 188 -8.42 5.50 9.60
CA VAL A 188 -7.13 5.22 8.96
C VAL A 188 -5.98 6.00 9.60
N GLU A 189 -6.19 7.23 10.07
CA GLU A 189 -5.13 8.02 10.73
C GLU A 189 -4.57 7.37 12.00
N SER A 190 -5.36 6.50 12.66
CA SER A 190 -4.86 5.73 13.80
C SER A 190 -3.76 4.73 13.41
N LEU A 191 -3.59 4.40 12.11
CA LEU A 191 -2.52 3.53 11.63
C LEU A 191 -1.13 4.17 11.68
N ARG A 192 -1.01 5.51 11.75
CA ARG A 192 0.30 6.17 11.81
C ARG A 192 1.05 5.82 13.09
N GLU A 193 0.31 5.76 14.18
CA GLU A 193 0.77 5.34 15.50
C GLU A 193 -0.31 4.44 16.14
N PRO A 194 -0.36 3.15 15.75
CA PRO A 194 -1.44 2.25 16.13
C PRO A 194 -1.46 1.98 17.64
N PRO A 195 -2.59 2.13 18.35
CA PRO A 195 -2.68 1.77 19.77
C PRO A 195 -2.46 0.26 19.97
N ALA A 196 -1.67 -0.12 20.98
CA ALA A 196 -1.29 -1.51 21.21
C ALA A 196 -2.52 -2.39 21.55
N GLU A 197 -3.48 -1.82 22.28
CA GLU A 197 -4.73 -2.45 22.71
C GLU A 197 -5.69 -2.76 21.55
N ALA A 198 -5.48 -2.19 20.36
CA ALA A 198 -6.27 -2.55 19.18
C ALA A 198 -5.96 -3.95 18.65
N PHE A 199 -4.80 -4.51 19.01
CA PHE A 199 -4.33 -5.78 18.47
C PHE A 199 -4.22 -6.86 19.55
N PRO A 200 -4.64 -8.10 19.24
CA PRO A 200 -4.67 -9.16 20.24
C PRO A 200 -3.28 -9.65 20.65
N TYR A 201 -2.30 -9.58 19.73
CA TYR A 201 -0.92 -9.99 19.97
C TYR A 201 0.07 -9.07 19.27
N ALA A 202 1.28 -9.06 19.79
CA ALA A 202 2.42 -8.40 19.18
C ALA A 202 3.67 -9.28 19.28
N TYR A 203 4.53 -9.26 18.26
CA TYR A 203 5.79 -9.98 18.29
C TYR A 203 6.98 -9.04 18.09
N SER A 204 8.08 -9.35 18.77
CA SER A 204 9.35 -8.63 18.61
C SER A 204 10.51 -9.61 18.59
N ARG A 205 11.60 -9.23 17.92
CA ARG A 205 12.83 -10.03 17.95
C ARG A 205 13.62 -9.65 19.19
N HIS A 206 13.80 -10.60 20.10
CA HIS A 206 14.54 -10.38 21.34
C HIS A 206 16.02 -10.07 21.01
N PRO A 207 16.63 -9.06 21.66
CA PRO A 207 17.96 -8.61 21.32
C PRO A 207 19.06 -9.65 21.58
N ASP A 208 18.91 -10.47 22.64
CA ASP A 208 19.97 -11.39 23.08
C ASP A 208 20.00 -12.70 22.30
N ASP A 209 18.91 -13.47 22.31
CA ASP A 209 18.82 -14.79 21.67
C ASP A 209 18.35 -14.73 20.20
N LYS A 210 18.02 -13.53 19.70
CA LYS A 210 17.53 -13.26 18.35
C LYS A 210 16.24 -14.02 17.98
N ARG A 211 15.51 -14.57 18.96
CA ARG A 211 14.23 -15.25 18.77
C ARG A 211 13.08 -14.25 18.73
N PHE A 212 12.01 -14.58 18.03
CA PHE A 212 10.76 -13.86 18.11
C PHE A 212 10.03 -14.23 19.39
N ARG A 213 9.55 -13.23 20.13
CA ARG A 213 8.67 -13.38 21.30
C ARG A 213 7.32 -12.81 20.94
N VAL A 214 6.27 -13.61 21.05
CA VAL A 214 4.88 -13.16 20.89
C VAL A 214 4.34 -12.84 22.27
N ARG A 215 3.77 -11.64 22.41
CA ARG A 215 3.15 -11.12 23.62
C ARG A 215 1.66 -10.93 23.39
N ARG A 216 0.85 -11.21 24.41
CA ARG A 216 -0.58 -10.89 24.42
C ARG A 216 -0.75 -9.38 24.61
N GLY A 217 -1.60 -8.75 23.81
CA GLY A 217 -1.81 -7.30 23.85
C GLY A 217 -2.40 -6.80 25.18
N SER A 218 -3.23 -7.60 25.84
CA SER A 218 -3.95 -7.19 27.05
C SER A 218 -3.08 -7.04 28.30
N ASP A 219 -2.00 -7.81 28.42
CA ASP A 219 -1.17 -7.89 29.63
C ASP A 219 0.34 -7.96 29.34
N GLY A 220 0.74 -8.03 28.07
CA GLY A 220 2.13 -8.15 27.65
C GLY A 220 2.76 -9.52 27.91
N GLU A 221 2.00 -10.52 28.37
CA GLU A 221 2.51 -11.85 28.68
C GLU A 221 3.12 -12.49 27.42
N VAL A 222 4.34 -13.01 27.53
CA VAL A 222 4.96 -13.77 26.43
C VAL A 222 4.31 -15.15 26.34
N VAL A 223 3.56 -15.37 25.26
CA VAL A 223 2.79 -16.60 25.01
C VAL A 223 3.47 -17.56 24.03
N GLU A 224 4.48 -17.10 23.28
CA GLU A 224 5.24 -17.93 22.35
C GLU A 224 6.68 -17.40 22.13
N SER A 225 7.61 -18.31 21.81
CA SER A 225 8.99 -18.03 21.43
C SER A 225 9.42 -18.85 20.20
N ALA A 226 9.60 -18.19 19.06
CA ALA A 226 9.93 -18.82 17.78
C ALA A 226 11.32 -18.43 17.27
N SER A 227 12.03 -19.33 16.59
CA SER A 227 13.35 -19.03 15.98
C SER A 227 13.26 -18.25 14.66
N GLY A 228 12.06 -18.11 14.09
CA GLY A 228 11.83 -17.46 12.80
C GLY A 228 10.35 -17.38 12.45
N PHE A 229 10.02 -16.79 11.30
CA PHE A 229 8.62 -16.69 10.83
C PHE A 229 7.98 -18.03 10.56
N ALA A 230 8.70 -18.99 9.96
CA ALA A 230 8.12 -20.31 9.69
C ALA A 230 7.69 -21.03 10.99
N PRO A 231 8.56 -21.17 12.02
CA PRO A 231 8.12 -21.69 13.32
C PRO A 231 7.01 -20.88 13.99
N MET A 232 7.03 -19.55 13.88
CA MET A 232 5.99 -18.69 14.45
C MET A 232 4.62 -18.95 13.81
N ARG A 233 4.59 -19.08 12.48
CA ARG A 233 3.38 -19.45 11.72
C ARG A 233 2.92 -20.86 12.05
N SER A 234 3.84 -21.81 12.21
CA SER A 234 3.50 -23.18 12.65
C SER A 234 2.89 -23.22 14.06
N ALA A 235 3.22 -22.25 14.93
CA ALA A 235 2.60 -22.06 16.24
C ALA A 235 1.25 -21.30 16.16
N GLY A 236 0.79 -20.95 14.96
CA GLY A 236 -0.45 -20.23 14.71
C GLY A 236 -0.33 -18.72 14.77
N TYR A 237 0.86 -18.13 14.95
CA TYR A 237 1.02 -16.68 15.01
C TYR A 237 1.49 -16.10 13.67
N VAL A 238 0.66 -15.23 13.10
CA VAL A 238 0.90 -14.63 11.77
C VAL A 238 0.93 -13.10 11.89
N PRO A 239 1.95 -12.43 11.32
CA PRO A 239 1.98 -10.95 11.28
C PRO A 239 0.74 -10.38 10.59
N ILE A 240 0.21 -9.28 11.11
CA ILE A 240 -0.85 -8.54 10.43
C ILE A 240 -0.19 -7.58 9.43
N PRO A 241 -0.52 -7.65 8.12
CA PRO A 241 -0.07 -6.68 7.14
C PRO A 241 -0.79 -5.35 7.38
N MET A 242 -0.03 -4.25 7.30
CA MET A 242 -0.59 -2.90 7.29
C MET A 242 -1.29 -2.66 5.95
N PRO A 243 -2.49 -2.06 5.89
CA PRO A 243 -3.13 -1.78 4.62
C PRO A 243 -2.40 -0.67 3.86
N ILE A 244 -2.50 -0.70 2.53
CA ILE A 244 -2.14 0.43 1.69
C ILE A 244 -3.27 1.45 1.78
N VAL A 245 -3.01 2.54 2.48
CA VAL A 245 -3.91 3.71 2.55
C VAL A 245 -3.39 4.75 1.55
N PRO A 246 -4.14 5.09 0.48
CA PRO A 246 -3.65 5.96 -0.59
C PRO A 246 -3.05 7.28 -0.08
N GLU A 247 -3.72 7.95 0.85
CA GLU A 247 -3.25 9.21 1.46
C GLU A 247 -2.03 9.08 2.38
N HIS A 248 -1.73 7.87 2.84
CA HIS A 248 -0.49 7.60 3.57
C HIS A 248 0.65 7.27 2.62
N ALA A 249 0.34 6.58 1.51
CA ALA A 249 1.31 6.14 0.53
C ALA A 249 1.75 7.26 -0.42
N LEU A 250 0.82 8.08 -0.92
CA LEU A 250 1.06 9.12 -1.92
C LEU A 250 1.05 10.55 -1.33
N GLY A 251 0.66 10.70 -0.07
CA GLY A 251 0.64 11.98 0.64
C GLY A 251 -0.74 12.67 0.66
N ALA A 252 -0.80 13.84 1.32
CA ALA A 252 -2.07 14.51 1.63
C ALA A 252 -2.83 15.05 0.40
N ALA A 253 -2.14 15.26 -0.73
CA ALA A 253 -2.76 15.75 -1.96
C ALA A 253 -3.78 14.76 -2.56
N VAL A 254 -3.68 13.47 -2.21
CA VAL A 254 -4.63 12.44 -2.65
C VAL A 254 -5.63 12.04 -1.56
N ALA A 255 -5.62 12.74 -0.41
CA ALA A 255 -6.59 12.46 0.64
C ALA A 255 -7.99 12.84 0.17
N PRO A 256 -9.02 12.02 0.42
CA PRO A 256 -10.38 12.40 0.08
C PRO A 256 -10.72 13.70 0.80
N GLU A 257 -11.19 14.71 0.05
CA GLU A 257 -11.72 15.91 0.68
C GLU A 257 -12.85 15.48 1.63
N ARG A 258 -12.83 15.98 2.87
CA ARG A 258 -13.95 15.75 3.79
C ARG A 258 -15.21 16.25 3.11
N ARG A 259 -16.09 15.33 2.70
CA ARG A 259 -17.37 15.65 2.05
C ARG A 259 -18.13 16.62 2.94
N SER A 260 -18.11 17.90 2.58
CA SER A 260 -19.16 18.84 2.97
C SER A 260 -20.32 18.55 2.00
N GLU A 261 -21.55 18.40 2.51
CA GLU A 261 -22.71 18.12 1.66
C GLU A 261 -22.78 19.14 0.49
N GLY A 262 -22.53 18.66 -0.74
CA GLY A 262 -22.77 19.42 -1.97
C GLY A 262 -21.57 19.73 -2.88
N GLU A 263 -20.32 19.48 -2.47
CA GLU A 263 -19.15 19.66 -3.35
C GLU A 263 -18.69 18.31 -3.93
N LYS A 264 -18.62 18.23 -5.27
CA LYS A 264 -17.95 17.12 -5.96
C LYS A 264 -16.46 17.25 -5.70
N GLY A 265 -15.90 16.34 -4.92
CA GLY A 265 -14.45 16.25 -4.68
C GLY A 265 -13.74 15.71 -5.92
N ASP A 266 -13.50 16.57 -6.91
CA ASP A 266 -12.73 16.25 -8.13
C ASP A 266 -11.20 16.35 -7.89
N GLY A 267 -10.75 16.89 -6.75
CA GLY A 267 -9.36 17.33 -6.56
C GLY A 267 -8.34 16.20 -6.38
N ALA A 268 -8.59 15.25 -5.48
CA ALA A 268 -7.64 14.17 -5.17
C ALA A 268 -7.56 13.11 -6.28
N GLU A 269 -8.67 12.86 -6.96
CA GLU A 269 -8.79 11.89 -8.05
C GLU A 269 -8.11 12.40 -9.32
N ALA A 270 -8.34 13.67 -9.68
CA ALA A 270 -7.62 14.33 -10.78
C ALA A 270 -6.10 14.33 -10.56
N VAL A 271 -5.64 14.42 -9.31
CA VAL A 271 -4.22 14.33 -8.99
C VAL A 271 -3.63 12.96 -9.33
N ILE A 272 -4.35 11.85 -9.08
CA ILE A 272 -3.83 10.52 -9.43
C ILE A 272 -3.93 10.28 -10.94
N ASP A 273 -5.07 10.58 -11.57
CA ASP A 273 -5.25 10.36 -13.01
C ASP A 273 -4.21 11.12 -13.86
N ASP A 274 -3.86 12.33 -13.44
CA ASP A 274 -2.80 13.12 -14.09
C ASP A 274 -1.39 12.75 -13.62
N ALA A 275 -1.20 11.86 -12.64
CA ALA A 275 0.11 11.52 -12.08
C ALA A 275 0.82 10.36 -12.79
N TRP A 276 0.17 9.64 -13.71
CA TRP A 276 0.78 8.50 -14.37
C TRP A 276 0.47 8.37 -15.87
N ASP A 277 1.34 7.65 -16.57
CA ASP A 277 1.17 7.18 -17.93
C ASP A 277 1.45 5.67 -17.99
N LEU A 278 0.98 5.00 -19.04
CA LEU A 278 1.26 3.59 -19.31
C LEU A 278 1.70 3.40 -20.76
N ILE A 279 2.92 2.92 -20.94
CA ILE A 279 3.46 2.50 -22.23
C ILE A 279 3.45 0.99 -22.28
N ARG A 280 2.78 0.45 -23.31
CA ARG A 280 2.99 -0.93 -23.72
C ARG A 280 4.06 -0.95 -24.80
N VAL A 281 5.12 -1.72 -24.58
CA VAL A 281 6.12 -2.00 -25.63
C VAL A 281 5.83 -3.37 -26.23
N ASP A 282 5.84 -3.46 -27.56
CA ASP A 282 5.70 -4.76 -28.20
C ASP A 282 6.91 -5.62 -27.85
N ALA A 283 6.68 -6.91 -27.61
CA ALA A 283 7.78 -7.85 -27.52
C ALA A 283 8.53 -7.81 -28.85
N VAL A 284 9.80 -7.40 -28.82
CA VAL A 284 10.65 -7.51 -30.01
C VAL A 284 10.71 -8.99 -30.35
N ASP A 285 10.11 -9.37 -31.47
CA ASP A 285 10.21 -10.73 -32.00
C ASP A 285 11.68 -11.08 -32.01
N SER A 286 12.04 -12.11 -31.24
CA SER A 286 13.40 -12.64 -31.22
C SER A 286 13.62 -13.35 -32.55
N SER A 287 14.00 -12.58 -33.57
CA SER A 287 14.38 -13.08 -34.90
C SER A 287 15.69 -13.85 -34.85
#